data_AF-A0A7S0RYH1-F1
#
_entry.id   AF-A0A7S0RYH1-F1
#
_cell.length_a   1.000
_cell.length_b   1.000
_cell.length_c   1.000
_cell.angle_alpha   90.00
_cell.angle_beta   90.00
_cell.angle_gamma   90.00
#
_symmetry.space_group_name_H-M   'P 1'
#
loop_
_entity.id
_entity.type
_entity.pdbx_description
1 polymer ?
#
loop_
_entity_poly.entity_id
_entity_poly.type
_entity_poly.pdbx_seq_one_letter_code
_entity_poly.pdbx_strand_id
1 'polypeptide(L)'
;GDAAALAADFVALDFLPHDADMAAVVADLSPQLQRTTAAARNGEAGAMDFQAVVGGLSAALREHRFRVPASFVSIIRALAALEGSATALDPSFQVVTRAYPYVLRHLFQDRSQEMRWVLKSLLVDASGGVRWDRLMSGLA
;
A
#
# COMPACT_ATOMS: atom_id res chain seq x y z
N GLY A 1 2.94 8.54 5.36
CA GLY A 1 2.14 8.87 4.15
C GLY A 1 1.13 9.93 4.51
N ASP A 2 0.40 10.44 3.53
CA ASP A 2 -0.70 11.39 3.75
C ASP A 2 -2.02 10.63 3.95
N ALA A 3 -2.49 10.56 5.19
CA ALA A 3 -3.73 9.85 5.54
C ALA A 3 -4.98 10.59 5.07
N ALA A 4 -4.91 11.92 4.94
CA ALA A 4 -6.03 12.73 4.44
C ALA A 4 -6.25 12.50 2.95
N ALA A 5 -5.16 12.46 2.17
CA ALA A 5 -5.22 12.09 0.76
C ALA A 5 -5.81 10.69 0.57
N LEU A 6 -5.36 9.71 1.36
CA LEU A 6 -5.87 8.34 1.29
C LEU A 6 -7.36 8.23 1.66
N ALA A 7 -7.80 8.98 2.67
CA ALA A 7 -9.21 9.03 3.03
C ALA A 7 -10.06 9.64 1.90
N ALA A 8 -9.56 10.69 1.24
CA ALA A 8 -10.22 11.31 0.10
C ALA A 8 -10.31 10.33 -1.09
N ASP A 9 -9.25 9.56 -1.35
CA ASP A 9 -9.26 8.51 -2.38
C ASP A 9 -10.34 7.46 -2.08
N PHE A 10 -10.52 7.05 -0.82
CA PHE A 10 -11.58 6.11 -0.46
C PHE A 10 -12.99 6.65 -0.68
N VAL A 11 -13.22 7.96 -0.50
CA VAL A 11 -14.50 8.58 -0.88
C VAL A 11 -14.65 8.61 -2.39
N ALA A 12 -13.61 9.00 -3.14
CA ALA A 12 -13.62 9.06 -4.60
C ALA A 12 -13.85 7.69 -5.26
N LEU A 13 -13.41 6.62 -4.60
CA LEU A 13 -13.60 5.23 -5.02
C LEU A 13 -14.94 4.62 -4.57
N ASP A 14 -15.83 5.40 -3.93
CA ASP A 14 -17.07 4.93 -3.30
C ASP A 14 -16.86 3.84 -2.22
N PHE A 15 -15.64 3.73 -1.70
CA PHE A 15 -15.34 2.83 -0.59
C PHE A 15 -15.82 3.40 0.73
N LEU A 16 -15.82 4.73 0.87
CA LEU A 16 -16.45 5.45 1.97
C LEU A 16 -17.65 6.24 1.47
N PRO A 17 -18.72 6.35 2.27
CA PRO A 17 -19.83 7.20 1.91
C PRO A 17 -19.38 8.68 1.94
N HIS A 18 -19.99 9.51 1.11
CA HIS A 18 -19.60 10.92 0.95
C HIS A 18 -19.87 11.77 2.19
N ASP A 19 -20.68 11.27 3.13
CA ASP A 19 -21.00 11.89 4.43
C ASP A 19 -20.18 11.31 5.59
N ALA A 20 -19.12 10.53 5.30
CA ALA A 20 -18.24 9.99 6.32
C ALA A 20 -17.56 11.10 7.14
N ASP A 21 -17.36 10.85 8.44
CA ASP A 21 -16.56 11.73 9.29
C ASP A 21 -15.07 11.60 8.94
N MET A 22 -14.63 12.48 8.04
CA MET A 22 -13.25 12.49 7.55
C MET A 22 -12.22 12.68 8.66
N ALA A 23 -12.55 13.40 9.74
CA ALA A 23 -11.62 13.59 10.85
C ALA A 23 -11.40 12.27 11.61
N ALA A 24 -12.47 11.52 11.86
CA ALA A 24 -12.39 10.21 12.49
C ALA A 24 -11.66 9.19 11.59
N VAL A 25 -12.00 9.14 10.30
CA VAL A 25 -11.32 8.26 9.32
C VAL A 25 -9.82 8.53 9.29
N VAL A 26 -9.42 9.80 9.20
CA VAL A 26 -8.00 10.19 9.15
C VAL A 26 -7.28 9.84 10.46
N ALA A 27 -7.93 10.03 11.61
CA ALA A 27 -7.37 9.67 12.91
C ALA A 27 -7.05 8.17 13.00
N ASP A 28 -7.92 7.31 12.47
CA ASP A 28 -7.75 5.85 12.51
C ASP A 28 -6.78 5.31 11.44
N LEU A 29 -6.78 5.90 10.24
CA LEU A 29 -5.86 5.51 9.17
C LEU A 29 -4.42 5.95 9.45
N SER A 30 -4.23 7.10 10.11
CA SER A 30 -2.91 7.66 10.41
C SER A 30 -1.93 6.69 11.08
N PRO A 31 -2.24 6.04 12.21
CA PRO A 31 -1.31 5.12 12.87
C PRO A 31 -0.97 3.91 12.00
N GLN A 32 -1.92 3.40 11.22
CA GLN A 32 -1.67 2.29 10.31
C GLN A 32 -0.74 2.69 9.17
N LEU A 33 -1.00 3.84 8.55
CA LEU A 33 -0.18 4.38 7.48
C LEU A 33 1.23 4.75 7.96
N GLN A 34 1.36 5.23 9.20
CA GLN A 34 2.67 5.50 9.80
C GLN A 34 3.47 4.20 10.01
N ARG A 35 2.84 3.14 10.53
CA ARG A 35 3.50 1.83 10.70
C ARG A 35 4.00 1.26 9.37
N THR A 36 3.17 1.28 8.34
CA THR A 36 3.55 0.77 7.01
C THR A 36 4.63 1.61 6.34
N THR A 37 4.55 2.94 6.45
CA THR A 37 5.55 3.83 5.85
C THR A 37 6.87 3.89 6.63
N ALA A 38 6.86 3.67 7.94
CA ALA A 38 8.07 3.54 8.75
C ALA A 38 8.84 2.26 8.39
N ALA A 39 8.16 1.12 8.30
CA ALA A 39 8.75 -0.14 7.85
C ALA A 39 9.39 0.01 6.45
N ALA A 40 8.71 0.70 5.53
CA ALA A 40 9.25 0.96 4.20
C ALA A 40 10.49 1.89 4.20
N ARG A 41 10.60 2.85 5.12
CA ARG A 41 11.66 3.88 5.11
C ARG A 41 13.02 3.39 5.61
N ASN A 42 13.07 2.39 6.49
CA ASN A 42 14.30 1.94 7.11
C ASN A 42 15.16 1.02 6.22
N GLY A 43 14.91 0.96 4.91
CA GLY A 43 15.58 0.01 4.00
C GLY A 43 15.11 -1.43 4.15
N GLU A 44 14.24 -1.70 5.13
CA GLU A 44 13.48 -2.94 5.27
C GLU A 44 12.31 -2.95 4.28
N ALA A 45 12.58 -2.74 2.99
CA ALA A 45 11.60 -3.05 1.94
C ALA A 45 11.14 -4.52 1.99
N GLY A 46 11.80 -5.35 2.80
CA GLY A 46 11.35 -6.67 3.23
C GLY A 46 10.41 -6.70 4.45
N ALA A 47 10.59 -5.90 5.50
CA ALA A 47 9.79 -6.05 6.72
C ALA A 47 8.37 -5.45 6.67
N MET A 48 7.78 -5.31 5.48
CA MET A 48 6.34 -5.11 5.39
C MET A 48 5.64 -6.45 5.59
N ASP A 49 5.22 -6.69 6.82
CA ASP A 49 4.30 -7.78 7.16
C ASP A 49 2.94 -7.50 6.49
N PHE A 50 2.72 -8.12 5.33
CA PHE A 50 1.47 -7.96 4.57
C PHE A 50 0.26 -8.45 5.37
N GLN A 51 0.42 -9.44 6.26
CA GLN A 51 -0.66 -9.85 7.17
C GLN A 51 -1.02 -8.71 8.14
N ALA A 52 -0.02 -8.00 8.68
CA ALA A 52 -0.27 -6.81 9.50
C ALA A 52 -0.95 -5.69 8.71
N VAL A 53 -0.58 -5.47 7.44
CA VAL A 53 -1.23 -4.48 6.57
C VAL A 53 -2.68 -4.86 6.29
N VAL A 54 -2.94 -6.11 5.89
CA VAL A 54 -4.29 -6.61 5.62
C VAL A 54 -5.15 -6.60 6.88
N GLY A 55 -4.59 -6.99 8.02
CA GLY A 55 -5.26 -6.95 9.32
C GLY A 55 -5.62 -5.53 9.74
N GLY A 56 -4.69 -4.58 9.57
CA GLY A 56 -4.92 -3.16 9.79
C GLY A 56 -6.05 -2.63 8.92
N LEU A 57 -5.95 -2.81 7.61
CA LEU A 57 -6.98 -2.39 6.67
C LEU A 57 -8.34 -3.01 7.05
N SER A 58 -8.39 -4.32 7.33
CA SER A 58 -9.61 -5.02 7.74
C SER A 58 -10.23 -4.46 9.02
N ALA A 59 -9.42 -3.94 9.95
CA ALA A 59 -9.93 -3.25 11.13
C ALA A 59 -10.55 -1.90 10.77
N ALA A 60 -9.88 -1.08 9.95
CA ALA A 60 -10.41 0.19 9.47
C ALA A 60 -11.71 0.02 8.67
N LEU A 61 -11.83 -1.07 7.89
CA LEU A 61 -13.04 -1.40 7.13
C LEU A 61 -14.27 -1.60 8.04
N ARG A 62 -14.09 -2.15 9.26
CA ARG A 62 -15.18 -2.42 10.20
C ARG A 62 -15.71 -1.16 10.87
N GLU A 63 -14.83 -0.21 11.17
CA GLU A 63 -15.18 1.00 11.93
C GLU A 63 -15.99 2.00 11.08
N HIS A 64 -15.64 2.17 9.79
CA HIS A 64 -16.11 3.28 8.96
C HIS A 64 -17.10 2.91 7.85
N ARG A 65 -17.80 1.76 7.98
CA ARG A 65 -18.80 1.27 7.00
C ARG A 65 -18.28 1.25 5.55
N PHE A 66 -17.07 0.74 5.35
CA PHE A 66 -16.50 0.67 4.02
C PHE A 66 -17.33 -0.21 3.07
N ARG A 67 -17.49 0.22 1.81
CA ARG A 67 -18.14 -0.49 0.71
C ARG A 67 -17.12 -0.93 -0.34
N VAL A 68 -16.26 -1.86 0.04
CA VAL A 68 -15.23 -2.37 -0.88
C VAL A 68 -15.88 -3.34 -1.88
N PRO A 69 -15.67 -3.16 -3.21
CA PRO A 69 -16.15 -4.10 -4.21
C PRO A 69 -15.64 -5.52 -3.94
N ALA A 70 -16.48 -6.53 -4.20
CA ALA A 70 -16.16 -7.93 -3.93
C ALA A 70 -14.83 -8.39 -4.58
N SER A 71 -14.51 -7.88 -5.77
CA SER A 71 -13.26 -8.17 -6.48
C SER A 71 -12.01 -7.81 -5.66
N PHE A 72 -11.98 -6.65 -5.00
CA PHE A 72 -10.85 -6.24 -4.16
C PHE A 72 -10.68 -7.16 -2.96
N VAL A 73 -11.78 -7.52 -2.29
CA VAL A 73 -11.76 -8.45 -1.15
C VAL A 73 -11.22 -9.82 -1.58
N SER A 74 -11.66 -10.32 -2.75
CA SER A 74 -11.17 -11.58 -3.31
C SER A 74 -9.68 -11.53 -3.63
N ILE A 75 -9.19 -10.44 -4.23
CA ILE A 75 -7.77 -10.26 -4.54
C ILE A 75 -6.94 -10.27 -3.24
N ILE A 76 -7.35 -9.48 -2.24
CA ILE A 76 -6.63 -9.42 -0.95
C ILE A 76 -6.63 -10.78 -0.25
N ARG A 77 -7.77 -11.50 -0.23
CA ARG A 77 -7.85 -12.85 0.35
C ARG A 77 -6.96 -13.86 -0.39
N ALA A 78 -6.93 -13.80 -1.72
CA ALA A 78 -6.07 -14.68 -2.52
C ALA A 78 -4.59 -14.41 -2.21
N LEU A 79 -4.18 -13.13 -2.16
CA LEU A 79 -2.82 -12.75 -1.79
C LEU A 79 -2.44 -13.18 -0.37
N ALA A 80 -3.33 -13.01 0.60
CA ALA A 80 -3.10 -13.43 1.98
C ALA A 80 -2.95 -14.97 2.10
N ALA A 81 -3.76 -15.73 1.37
CA ALA A 81 -3.65 -17.19 1.33
C ALA A 81 -2.35 -17.65 0.65
N LEU A 82 -1.96 -17.00 -0.45
CA LEU A 82 -0.71 -17.27 -1.16
C LEU A 82 0.49 -16.97 -0.27
N GLU A 83 0.49 -15.84 0.43
CA GLU A 83 1.56 -15.49 1.35
C GLU A 83 1.65 -16.47 2.53
N GLY A 84 0.53 -16.81 3.16
CA GLY A 84 0.52 -17.80 4.25
C GLY A 84 1.03 -19.17 3.79
N SER A 85 0.73 -19.58 2.57
CA SER A 85 1.24 -20.84 2.00
C SER A 85 2.74 -20.76 1.66
N ALA A 86 3.19 -19.63 1.12
CA ALA A 86 4.59 -19.43 0.75
C ALA A 86 5.50 -19.31 1.98
N THR A 87 5.04 -18.60 3.02
CA THR A 87 5.77 -18.44 4.30
C THR A 87 5.89 -19.75 5.07
N ALA A 88 4.95 -20.69 4.90
CA ALA A 88 5.07 -22.04 5.45
C ALA A 88 6.24 -22.84 4.85
N LEU A 89 6.67 -22.52 3.63
CA LEU A 89 7.80 -23.16 2.95
C LEU A 89 9.10 -22.36 3.10
N ASP A 90 9.02 -21.04 3.03
CA ASP A 90 10.13 -20.10 3.18
C ASP A 90 9.71 -18.99 4.18
N PRO A 91 10.13 -19.07 5.44
CA PRO A 91 9.78 -18.06 6.45
C PRO A 91 10.26 -16.65 6.14
N SER A 92 11.19 -16.49 5.19
CA SER A 92 11.67 -15.19 4.72
C SER A 92 10.86 -14.62 3.55
N PHE A 93 9.88 -15.36 3.05
CA PHE A 93 9.06 -14.94 1.93
C PHE A 93 8.19 -13.72 2.27
N GLN A 94 8.25 -12.70 1.41
CA GLN A 94 7.50 -11.45 1.56
C GLN A 94 6.82 -11.11 0.23
N VAL A 95 5.48 -11.19 0.20
CA VAL A 95 4.71 -11.05 -1.05
C VAL A 95 4.91 -9.68 -1.69
N VAL A 96 5.00 -8.62 -0.88
CA VAL A 96 5.18 -7.23 -1.36
C VAL A 96 6.53 -7.05 -2.04
N THR A 97 7.60 -7.61 -1.45
CA THR A 97 8.95 -7.55 -2.04
C THR A 97 9.00 -8.28 -3.37
N ARG A 98 8.32 -9.43 -3.50
CA ARG A 98 8.23 -10.18 -4.75
C ARG A 98 7.40 -9.48 -5.82
N ALA A 99 6.35 -8.75 -5.43
CA ALA A 99 5.49 -7.99 -6.34
C ALA A 99 6.12 -6.66 -6.78
N TYR A 100 7.05 -6.11 -5.99
CA TYR A 100 7.61 -4.78 -6.21
C TYR A 100 8.18 -4.54 -7.62
N PRO A 101 8.98 -5.44 -8.23
CA PRO A 101 9.49 -5.25 -9.58
C PRO A 101 8.39 -5.14 -10.64
N TYR A 102 7.33 -5.94 -10.49
CA TYR A 102 6.19 -5.89 -11.39
C TYR A 102 5.46 -4.55 -11.29
N VAL A 103 5.20 -4.06 -10.07
CA VAL A 103 4.56 -2.76 -9.83
C VAL A 103 5.42 -1.64 -10.42
N LEU A 104 6.72 -1.63 -10.14
CA LEU A 104 7.64 -0.63 -10.71
C LEU A 104 7.62 -0.63 -12.23
N ARG A 105 7.71 -1.81 -12.86
CA ARG A 105 7.64 -1.92 -14.32
C ARG A 105 6.34 -1.33 -14.87
N HIS A 106 5.22 -1.56 -14.19
CA HIS A 106 3.94 -0.98 -14.58
C HIS A 106 3.96 0.55 -14.46
N LEU A 107 4.50 1.10 -13.37
CA LEU A 107 4.66 2.55 -13.18
C LEU A 107 5.53 3.19 -14.28
N PHE A 108 6.55 2.47 -14.78
CA PHE A 108 7.41 2.95 -15.87
C PHE A 108 6.74 2.90 -17.25
N GLN A 109 5.82 1.96 -17.46
CA GLN A 109 5.16 1.75 -18.75
C GLN A 109 3.97 2.70 -18.96
N ASP A 110 3.21 2.97 -17.89
CA ASP A 110 2.07 3.87 -17.94
C ASP A 110 2.52 5.34 -17.91
N ARG A 111 2.12 6.10 -18.94
CA ARG A 111 2.47 7.51 -19.14
C ARG A 111 1.35 8.48 -18.77
N SER A 112 0.39 8.07 -17.95
CA SER A 112 -0.59 9.00 -17.36
C SER A 112 0.09 10.01 -16.43
N GLN A 113 -0.57 11.14 -16.18
CA GLN A 113 -0.02 12.18 -15.30
C GLN A 113 0.07 11.67 -13.86
N GLU A 114 -0.96 10.93 -13.46
CA GLU A 114 -1.14 10.27 -12.19
C GLU A 114 -0.01 9.26 -11.95
N MET A 115 0.25 8.37 -12.91
CA MET A 115 1.29 7.36 -12.72
C MET A 115 2.69 7.95 -12.70
N ARG A 116 2.96 9.00 -13.50
CA ARG A 116 4.22 9.74 -13.40
C ARG A 116 4.39 10.42 -12.05
N TRP A 117 3.31 10.93 -11.47
CA TRP A 117 3.35 11.52 -10.14
C TRP A 117 3.66 10.45 -9.07
N VAL A 118 3.03 9.28 -9.14
CA VAL A 118 3.31 8.15 -8.25
C VAL A 118 4.76 7.66 -8.41
N LEU A 119 5.25 7.51 -9.65
CA LEU A 119 6.62 7.10 -9.91
C LEU A 119 7.62 8.13 -9.36
N LYS A 120 7.35 9.43 -9.55
CA LYS A 120 8.20 10.50 -9.02
C LYS A 120 8.17 10.51 -7.49
N SER A 121 7.01 10.39 -6.88
CA SER A 121 6.88 10.36 -5.41
C SER A 121 7.53 9.12 -4.81
N LEU A 122 7.65 8.03 -5.56
CA LEU A 122 8.38 6.83 -5.16
C LEU A 122 9.90 7.02 -5.28
N LEU A 123 10.38 7.58 -6.39
CA LEU A 123 11.81 7.69 -6.69
C LEU A 123 12.49 8.93 -6.09
N VAL A 124 11.75 9.98 -5.75
CA VAL A 124 12.32 11.27 -5.30
C VAL A 124 11.91 11.54 -3.85
N ASP A 125 12.88 11.81 -2.98
CA ASP A 125 12.62 12.19 -1.60
C ASP A 125 12.20 13.64 -1.43
N ALA A 126 11.81 14.01 -0.20
CA ALA A 126 11.34 15.36 0.12
C ALA A 126 12.43 16.43 -0.05
N SER A 127 13.72 16.05 -0.05
CA SER A 127 14.86 16.94 -0.33
C SER A 127 15.22 17.03 -1.81
N GLY A 128 14.54 16.28 -2.69
CA GLY A 128 14.82 16.21 -4.12
C GLY A 128 15.89 15.18 -4.50
N GLY A 129 16.38 14.37 -3.55
CA GLY A 129 17.32 13.28 -3.80
C GLY A 129 16.64 12.08 -4.46
N VAL A 130 17.39 11.36 -5.30
CA VAL A 130 16.92 10.14 -5.96
C VAL A 130 17.18 8.91 -5.09
N ARG A 131 16.15 8.12 -4.84
CA ARG A 131 16.18 6.83 -4.14
C ARG A 131 16.58 5.70 -5.09
N TRP A 132 17.88 5.58 -5.34
CA TRP A 132 18.44 4.59 -6.26
C TRP A 132 18.17 3.14 -5.84
N ASP A 133 18.06 2.87 -4.54
CA ASP A 133 17.68 1.57 -3.98
C ASP A 133 16.30 1.09 -4.48
N ARG A 134 15.36 2.02 -4.62
CA ARG A 134 14.01 1.76 -5.16
C ARG A 134 14.04 1.48 -6.65
N LEU A 135 14.91 2.15 -7.39
CA LEU A 135 15.05 1.91 -8.83
C LEU A 135 15.68 0.53 -9.10
N MET A 136 16.77 0.21 -8.40
CA MET A 136 17.53 -1.01 -8.62
C MET A 136 16.74 -2.27 -8.25
N SER A 137 15.88 -2.20 -7.24
CA SER A 137 15.00 -3.31 -6.83
C SER A 137 13.90 -3.64 -7.85
N GLY A 138 13.68 -2.81 -8.88
CA GLY A 138 12.76 -3.12 -9.98
C GLY A 138 13.40 -3.65 -11.26
N LEU A 139 14.74 -3.70 -11.31
CA LEU A 139 15.51 -4.07 -12.51
C LEU A 139 16.28 -5.40 -12.36
N ALA A 140 16.21 -6.04 -11.20
CA ALA A 140 16.74 -7.38 -10.93
C ALA A 140 15.64 -8.44 -11.10
#